data_AF-A0A2S6IC35-F1
#
_entry.id   AF-A0A2S6IC35-F1
#
_cell.length_a   1.000
_cell.length_b   1.000
_cell.length_c   1.000
_cell.angle_alpha   90.00
_cell.angle_beta   90.00
_cell.angle_gamma   90.00
#
_symmetry.space_group_name_H-M   'P 1'
#
loop_
_entity.id
_entity.type
_entity.pdbx_description
1 polymer ?
#
loop_
_entity_poly.entity_id
_entity_poly.type
_entity_poly.pdbx_seq_one_letter_code
_entity_poly.pdbx_strand_id
1 'polypeptide(L)'
;MEALGRILVYLMMAAVSPALLAVGTTKYEPLSYQVPPLVVPDGTPLAALMKDLPSYEMSPKYREALAIVADNAAKGRKTLIWSSFIRSITTLQRILGSFSPAVVHGGTQDRDGEIRRFRNDSDCMVLISNPATLGEGISLHHHCHDAVYIDRDFAAGRFLQSLDRIHRLGLAADVETRITVLSSEETIDEVVTQRLNDKLQFMGRILDDPAVRELADLQDEDSIGEGLDARDLQALMGHLRGNSA
;
A
#
# COMPACT_ATOMS: atom_id res chain seq x y z
N MET A 1 -20.90 -12.94 6.06
CA MET A 1 -19.54 -12.46 6.38
C MET A 1 -18.66 -12.37 5.15
N GLU A 2 -18.54 -13.44 4.35
CA GLU A 2 -17.73 -13.44 3.10
C GLU A 2 -18.10 -12.33 2.11
N ALA A 3 -19.40 -12.05 1.92
CA ALA A 3 -19.86 -10.95 1.06
C ALA A 3 -19.40 -9.55 1.53
N LEU A 4 -19.27 -9.35 2.85
CA LEU A 4 -18.86 -8.07 3.44
C LEU A 4 -17.35 -7.85 3.28
N GLY A 5 -16.54 -8.91 3.48
CA GLY A 5 -15.10 -8.88 3.20
C GLY A 5 -14.82 -8.52 1.74
N ARG A 6 -15.58 -9.10 0.80
CA ARG A 6 -15.44 -8.74 -0.63
C ARG A 6 -15.79 -7.28 -0.93
N ILE A 7 -16.84 -6.73 -0.30
CA ILE A 7 -17.21 -5.32 -0.44
C ILE A 7 -16.07 -4.43 0.05
N LEU A 8 -15.48 -4.74 1.20
CA LEU A 8 -14.34 -4.01 1.75
C LEU A 8 -13.17 -3.99 0.76
N VAL A 9 -12.78 -5.15 0.23
CA VAL A 9 -11.72 -5.27 -0.77
C VAL A 9 -12.00 -4.39 -1.99
N TYR A 10 -13.24 -4.38 -2.49
CA TYR A 10 -13.62 -3.51 -3.61
C TYR A 10 -13.55 -2.01 -3.27
N LEU A 11 -13.95 -1.61 -2.06
CA LEU A 11 -13.81 -0.22 -1.64
C LEU A 11 -12.33 0.18 -1.55
N MET A 12 -11.47 -0.68 -1.00
CA MET A 12 -10.03 -0.43 -0.92
C MET A 12 -9.39 -0.36 -2.31
N MET A 13 -9.80 -1.22 -3.24
CA MET A 13 -9.38 -1.14 -4.64
C MET A 13 -9.81 0.18 -5.28
N ALA A 14 -11.07 0.58 -5.09
CA ALA A 14 -11.62 1.81 -5.66
C ALA A 14 -10.92 3.07 -5.10
N ALA A 15 -10.55 3.07 -3.82
CA ALA A 15 -9.82 4.17 -3.18
C ALA A 15 -8.41 4.37 -3.77
N VAL A 16 -7.78 3.30 -4.26
CA VAL A 16 -6.53 3.40 -5.04
C VAL A 16 -6.82 3.87 -6.47
N SER A 17 -7.73 3.18 -7.15
CA SER A 17 -8.16 3.49 -8.51
C SER A 17 -9.44 2.71 -8.82
N PRO A 18 -10.56 3.37 -9.18
CA PRO A 18 -11.79 2.68 -9.58
C PRO A 18 -11.57 1.68 -10.73
N ALA A 19 -10.57 1.93 -11.59
CA ALA A 19 -10.23 1.04 -12.69
C ALA A 19 -9.72 -0.35 -12.23
N LEU A 20 -9.30 -0.50 -10.97
CA LEU A 20 -8.94 -1.80 -10.41
C LEU A 20 -10.15 -2.74 -10.29
N LEU A 21 -11.37 -2.19 -10.19
CA LEU A 21 -12.61 -2.97 -10.14
C LEU A 21 -12.95 -3.65 -11.47
N ALA A 22 -12.43 -3.13 -12.60
CA ALA A 22 -12.63 -3.75 -13.90
C ALA A 22 -11.93 -5.11 -13.95
N VAL A 23 -12.63 -6.13 -14.46
CA VAL A 23 -12.08 -7.47 -14.62
C VAL A 23 -10.99 -7.45 -15.70
N GLY A 24 -9.74 -7.65 -15.31
CA GLY A 24 -8.65 -7.89 -16.25
C GLY A 24 -8.71 -9.31 -16.82
N THR A 25 -8.03 -9.53 -17.94
CA THR A 25 -7.80 -10.86 -18.53
C THR A 25 -7.03 -11.79 -17.59
N THR A 26 -6.16 -11.22 -16.76
CA THR A 26 -5.45 -11.93 -15.69
C THR A 26 -5.38 -11.11 -14.42
N LYS A 27 -5.16 -11.77 -13.28
CA LYS A 27 -4.95 -11.07 -12.00
C LYS A 27 -3.68 -10.20 -11.95
N TYR A 28 -2.76 -10.37 -12.90
CA TYR A 28 -1.51 -9.59 -12.97
C TYR A 28 -1.58 -8.45 -13.98
N GLU A 29 -2.64 -8.38 -14.78
CA GLU A 29 -2.74 -7.40 -15.86
C GLU A 29 -2.77 -5.98 -15.28
N PRO A 30 -1.75 -5.15 -15.58
CA PRO A 30 -1.68 -3.79 -15.10
C PRO A 30 -2.70 -2.90 -15.82
N LEU A 31 -3.05 -1.79 -15.18
CA LEU A 31 -3.82 -0.72 -15.81
C LEU A 31 -2.96 -0.05 -16.89
N SER A 32 -3.53 0.08 -18.09
CA SER A 32 -2.86 0.71 -19.22
C SER A 32 -3.30 2.17 -19.30
N TYR A 33 -2.54 3.06 -18.66
CA TYR A 33 -2.80 4.49 -18.69
C TYR A 33 -2.38 5.12 -20.01
N GLN A 34 -3.22 6.02 -20.53
CA GLN A 34 -2.93 6.85 -21.69
C GLN A 34 -2.18 8.11 -21.24
N VAL A 35 -1.04 8.40 -21.88
CA VAL A 35 -0.21 9.58 -21.57
C VAL A 35 0.11 10.32 -22.89
N PRO A 36 -0.36 11.58 -23.08
CA PRO A 36 -1.23 12.34 -22.18
C PRO A 36 -2.68 11.79 -22.17
N PRO A 37 -3.47 12.02 -21.10
CA PRO A 37 -4.86 11.55 -21.04
C PRO A 37 -5.73 12.13 -22.16
N LEU A 38 -6.76 11.39 -22.57
CA LEU A 38 -7.75 11.85 -23.53
C LEU A 38 -8.61 12.96 -22.94
N VAL A 39 -9.00 13.91 -23.79
CA VAL A 39 -10.02 14.90 -23.43
C VAL A 39 -11.37 14.20 -23.34
N VAL A 40 -12.10 14.42 -22.25
CA VAL A 40 -13.46 13.88 -22.06
C VAL A 40 -14.40 14.54 -23.08
N PRO A 41 -15.07 13.78 -23.97
CA PRO A 41 -16.02 14.37 -24.91
C PRO A 41 -17.28 14.88 -24.19
N ASP A 42 -17.79 16.03 -24.64
CA ASP A 42 -19.01 16.63 -24.09
C ASP A 42 -20.20 15.66 -24.16
N GLY A 43 -20.97 15.58 -23.06
CA GLY A 43 -22.14 14.73 -22.96
C GLY A 43 -21.85 13.23 -22.75
N THR A 44 -20.59 12.82 -22.61
CA THR A 44 -20.26 11.42 -22.31
C THR A 44 -20.77 11.03 -20.92
N PRO A 45 -21.60 9.98 -20.78
CA PRO A 45 -22.06 9.54 -19.46
C PRO A 45 -20.90 9.10 -18.57
N LEU A 46 -20.93 9.45 -17.28
CA LEU A 46 -19.91 9.03 -16.31
C LEU A 46 -19.69 7.51 -16.30
N ALA A 47 -20.76 6.73 -16.39
CA ALA A 47 -20.68 5.27 -16.45
C ALA A 47 -19.90 4.74 -17.67
N ALA A 48 -19.86 5.49 -18.78
CA ALA A 48 -19.04 5.15 -19.93
C ALA A 48 -17.57 5.48 -19.67
N LEU A 49 -17.29 6.65 -19.07
CA LEU A 49 -15.93 7.05 -18.68
C LEU A 49 -15.32 6.07 -17.67
N MET A 50 -16.11 5.61 -16.68
CA MET A 50 -15.66 4.66 -15.66
C MET A 50 -15.24 3.29 -16.22
N LYS A 51 -15.76 2.88 -17.38
CA LYS A 51 -15.36 1.62 -18.02
C LYS A 51 -13.95 1.69 -18.61
N ASP A 52 -13.48 2.88 -18.96
CA ASP A 52 -12.19 3.14 -19.59
C ASP A 52 -11.46 4.29 -18.89
N LEU A 53 -11.58 4.35 -17.56
CA LEU A 53 -11.02 5.43 -16.76
C LEU A 53 -9.52 5.66 -17.00
N PRO A 54 -8.66 4.62 -17.16
CA PRO A 54 -7.23 4.82 -17.42
C PRO A 54 -6.91 5.63 -18.70
N SER A 55 -7.84 5.73 -19.65
CA SER A 55 -7.67 6.54 -20.85
C SER A 55 -7.88 8.04 -20.62
N TYR A 56 -8.63 8.41 -19.57
CA TYR A 56 -9.00 9.79 -19.26
C TYR A 56 -8.32 10.33 -18.02
N GLU A 57 -7.94 9.47 -17.07
CA GLU A 57 -7.40 9.90 -15.79
C GLU A 57 -6.39 8.91 -15.22
N MET A 58 -5.27 9.44 -14.72
CA MET A 58 -4.31 8.69 -13.90
C MET A 58 -4.67 8.80 -12.42
N SER A 59 -4.65 7.68 -11.70
CA SER A 59 -4.87 7.63 -10.25
C SER A 59 -4.02 8.70 -9.54
N PRO A 60 -4.63 9.55 -8.68
CA PRO A 60 -3.90 10.53 -7.89
C PRO A 60 -2.81 9.91 -7.03
N LYS A 61 -3.06 8.74 -6.42
CA LYS A 61 -2.06 8.03 -5.62
C LYS A 61 -0.84 7.60 -6.43
N TYR A 62 -1.05 7.11 -7.65
CA TYR A 62 0.08 6.72 -8.52
C TYR A 62 0.88 7.93 -9.01
N ARG A 63 0.20 9.03 -9.30
CA ARG A 63 0.84 10.29 -9.67
C ARG A 63 1.70 10.85 -8.53
N GLU A 64 1.17 10.83 -7.32
CA GLU A 64 1.89 11.28 -6.13
C GLU A 64 3.08 10.36 -5.82
N ALA A 65 2.90 9.04 -5.90
CA ALA A 65 4.00 8.10 -5.75
C ALA A 65 5.11 8.33 -6.79
N LEU A 66 4.77 8.59 -8.05
CA LEU A 66 5.72 8.97 -9.10
C LEU A 66 6.46 10.27 -8.74
N ALA A 67 5.76 11.29 -8.24
CA ALA A 67 6.36 12.56 -7.83
C ALA A 67 7.36 12.38 -6.68
N ILE A 68 6.99 11.62 -5.65
CA ILE A 68 7.85 11.29 -4.51
C ILE A 68 9.08 10.51 -4.97
N VAL A 69 8.90 9.48 -5.81
CA VAL A 69 10.01 8.68 -6.35
C VAL A 69 10.96 9.56 -7.18
N ALA A 70 10.42 10.44 -8.02
CA ALA A 70 11.23 11.32 -8.85
C ALA A 70 12.08 12.28 -8.00
N ASP A 71 11.49 12.90 -6.96
CA ASP A 71 12.21 13.76 -6.02
C ASP A 71 13.28 12.99 -5.23
N ASN A 72 12.95 11.79 -4.76
CA ASN A 72 13.91 10.93 -4.06
C ASN A 72 15.07 10.53 -4.97
N ALA A 73 14.78 10.09 -6.20
CA ALA A 73 15.78 9.67 -7.17
C ALA A 73 16.70 10.83 -7.57
N ALA A 74 16.18 12.05 -7.74
CA ALA A 74 16.98 13.25 -8.00
C ALA A 74 17.99 13.57 -6.87
N LYS A 75 17.72 13.09 -5.65
CA LYS A 75 18.59 13.19 -4.48
C LYS A 75 19.44 11.93 -4.24
N GLY A 76 19.41 10.95 -5.15
CA GLY A 76 20.12 9.68 -5.01
C GLY A 76 19.53 8.75 -3.93
N ARG A 77 18.29 8.98 -3.49
CA ARG A 77 17.61 8.19 -2.46
C ARG A 77 16.72 7.13 -3.09
N LYS A 78 16.81 5.90 -2.58
CA LYS A 78 15.93 4.78 -2.99
C LYS A 78 14.60 4.85 -2.25
N THR A 79 13.53 4.40 -2.91
CA THR A 79 12.16 4.40 -2.37
C THR A 79 11.58 2.99 -2.33
N LEU A 80 10.99 2.62 -1.18
CA LEU A 80 10.22 1.39 -1.01
C LEU A 80 8.72 1.70 -1.17
N ILE A 81 8.04 1.03 -2.10
CA ILE A 81 6.62 1.21 -2.35
C ILE A 81 5.85 -0.02 -1.90
N TRP A 82 4.84 0.21 -1.06
CA TRP A 82 3.95 -0.81 -0.54
C TRP A 82 2.57 -0.74 -1.20
N SER A 83 2.11 -1.88 -1.74
CA SER A 83 0.75 -2.04 -2.22
C SER A 83 0.32 -3.49 -2.07
N SER A 84 -0.90 -3.73 -1.60
CA SER A 84 -1.46 -5.08 -1.39
C SER A 84 -2.05 -5.64 -2.68
N PHE A 85 -2.44 -4.77 -3.61
CA PHE A 85 -3.07 -5.17 -4.87
C PHE A 85 -2.03 -5.46 -5.94
N ILE A 86 -1.98 -6.71 -6.40
CA ILE A 86 -1.01 -7.15 -7.41
C ILE A 86 -1.10 -6.36 -8.72
N ARG A 87 -2.30 -5.97 -9.16
CA ARG A 87 -2.49 -5.12 -10.35
C ARG A 87 -1.96 -3.71 -10.13
N SER A 88 -2.03 -3.20 -8.90
CA SER A 88 -1.42 -1.92 -8.52
C SER A 88 0.11 -2.01 -8.60
N ILE A 89 0.70 -3.09 -8.07
CA ILE A 89 2.15 -3.38 -8.17
C ILE A 89 2.61 -3.40 -9.64
N THR A 90 1.95 -4.19 -10.51
CA THR A 90 2.35 -4.30 -11.92
C THR A 90 2.11 -3.00 -12.69
N THR A 91 1.12 -2.21 -12.29
CA THR A 91 0.86 -0.88 -12.86
C THR A 91 1.97 0.11 -12.49
N LEU A 92 2.34 0.17 -11.21
CA LEU A 92 3.42 1.01 -10.72
C LEU A 92 4.78 0.61 -11.31
N GLN A 93 5.02 -0.69 -11.54
CA GLN A 93 6.21 -1.16 -12.24
C GLN A 93 6.35 -0.51 -13.63
N ARG A 94 5.24 -0.36 -14.36
CA ARG A 94 5.24 0.32 -15.68
C ARG A 94 5.42 1.82 -15.54
N ILE A 95 4.66 2.46 -14.64
CA ILE A 95 4.70 3.91 -14.42
C ILE A 95 6.10 4.38 -14.00
N LEU A 96 6.77 3.60 -13.16
CA LEU A 96 8.08 3.92 -12.59
C LEU A 96 9.22 3.33 -13.42
N GLY A 97 8.98 2.91 -14.66
CA GLY A 97 9.95 2.19 -15.49
C GLY A 97 11.29 2.93 -15.69
N SER A 98 11.27 4.27 -15.69
CA SER A 98 12.48 5.10 -15.79
C SER A 98 13.40 5.03 -14.55
N PHE A 99 12.93 4.44 -13.46
CA PHE A 99 13.65 4.24 -12.20
C PHE A 99 14.06 2.79 -11.95
N SER A 100 14.00 1.95 -12.99
CA SER A 100 14.40 0.53 -12.99
C SER A 100 13.87 -0.26 -11.78
N PRO A 101 12.55 -0.31 -11.55
CA PRO A 101 11.98 -0.83 -10.31
C PRO A 101 12.28 -2.33 -10.13
N ALA A 102 12.65 -2.71 -8.91
CA ALA A 102 12.60 -4.08 -8.43
C ALA A 102 11.20 -4.43 -7.94
N VAL A 103 10.73 -5.66 -8.19
CA VAL A 103 9.37 -6.09 -7.84
C VAL A 103 9.38 -7.43 -7.12
N VAL A 104 8.87 -7.43 -5.89
CA VAL A 104 8.74 -8.63 -5.07
C VAL A 104 7.29 -8.82 -4.64
N HIS A 105 6.67 -9.90 -5.07
CA HIS A 105 5.32 -10.30 -4.68
C HIS A 105 5.20 -11.83 -4.68
N GLY A 106 4.03 -12.39 -4.32
CA GLY A 106 3.87 -13.83 -4.14
C GLY A 106 4.12 -14.68 -5.40
N GLY A 107 4.04 -14.07 -6.59
CA GLY A 107 4.40 -14.70 -7.87
C GLY A 107 5.83 -14.45 -8.37
N THR A 108 6.71 -13.79 -7.59
CA THR A 108 8.08 -13.48 -8.02
C THR A 108 8.95 -14.72 -7.92
N GLN A 109 9.57 -15.15 -9.02
CA GLN A 109 10.42 -16.34 -9.06
C GLN A 109 11.80 -16.09 -8.42
N ASP A 110 12.50 -15.02 -8.82
CA ASP A 110 13.83 -14.67 -8.30
C ASP A 110 13.76 -13.52 -7.30
N ARG A 111 13.14 -13.79 -6.14
CA ARG A 111 13.00 -12.81 -5.06
C ARG A 111 14.35 -12.25 -4.61
N ASP A 112 15.35 -13.11 -4.42
CA ASP A 112 16.64 -12.68 -3.89
C ASP A 112 17.43 -11.88 -4.93
N GLY A 113 17.26 -12.16 -6.22
CA GLY A 113 17.82 -11.36 -7.31
C GLY A 113 17.25 -9.95 -7.35
N GLU A 114 15.94 -9.79 -7.22
CA GLU A 114 15.27 -8.48 -7.16
C GLU A 114 15.75 -7.65 -5.95
N ILE A 115 15.88 -8.29 -4.78
CA ILE A 115 16.40 -7.62 -3.57
C ILE A 115 17.88 -7.25 -3.74
N ARG A 116 18.71 -8.13 -4.33
CA ARG A 116 20.11 -7.81 -4.65
C ARG A 116 20.21 -6.65 -5.63
N ARG A 117 19.37 -6.61 -6.67
CA ARG A 117 19.31 -5.49 -7.61
C ARG A 117 18.98 -4.20 -6.88
N PHE A 118 17.92 -4.18 -6.07
CA PHE A 118 17.56 -3.00 -5.29
C PHE A 118 18.67 -2.54 -4.34
N ARG A 119 19.46 -3.44 -3.76
CA ARG A 119 20.57 -3.06 -2.87
C ARG A 119 21.78 -2.49 -3.62
N ASN A 120 22.17 -3.13 -4.71
CA ASN A 120 23.51 -2.96 -5.28
C ASN A 120 23.54 -2.23 -6.62
N ASP A 121 22.42 -2.20 -7.35
CA ASP A 121 22.32 -1.51 -8.64
C ASP A 121 22.00 -0.02 -8.40
N SER A 122 22.86 0.88 -8.90
CA SER A 122 22.67 2.33 -8.77
C SER A 122 21.49 2.85 -9.57
N ASP A 123 21.09 2.16 -10.63
CA ASP A 123 19.97 2.58 -11.49
C ASP A 123 18.62 2.13 -10.91
N CYS A 124 18.63 1.12 -10.04
CA CYS A 124 17.44 0.60 -9.38
C CYS A 124 17.04 1.48 -8.19
N MET A 125 16.19 2.48 -8.44
CA MET A 125 15.82 3.47 -7.42
C MET A 125 14.55 3.10 -6.63
N VAL A 126 13.83 2.05 -7.04
CA VAL A 126 12.55 1.67 -6.45
C VAL A 126 12.49 0.18 -6.17
N LEU A 127 11.94 -0.20 -5.01
CA LEU A 127 11.45 -1.55 -4.75
C LEU A 127 9.94 -1.49 -4.52
N ILE A 128 9.17 -2.27 -5.28
CA ILE A 128 7.72 -2.38 -5.15
C ILE A 128 7.40 -3.75 -4.56
N SER A 129 6.67 -3.79 -3.45
CA SER A 129 6.28 -5.05 -2.82
C SER A 129 4.95 -4.92 -2.08
N ASN A 130 4.42 -6.04 -1.60
CA ASN A 130 3.45 -6.03 -0.52
C ASN A 130 4.10 -6.43 0.82
N PRO A 131 3.56 -5.98 1.96
CA PRO A 131 4.08 -6.31 3.28
C PRO A 131 4.16 -7.81 3.57
N ALA A 132 3.21 -8.61 3.06
CA ALA A 132 3.15 -10.05 3.32
C ALA A 132 4.28 -10.84 2.62
N THR A 133 4.83 -10.33 1.50
CA THR A 133 5.83 -11.03 0.68
C THR A 133 7.26 -10.59 0.97
N LEU A 134 7.47 -9.36 1.42
CA LEU A 134 8.77 -8.89 1.88
C LEU A 134 9.07 -9.29 3.34
N GLY A 135 8.42 -10.38 3.79
CA GLY A 135 8.44 -10.93 5.15
C GLY A 135 9.83 -11.26 5.72
N GLU A 136 9.81 -11.84 6.91
CA GLU A 136 10.91 -11.95 7.89
C GLU A 136 12.33 -12.15 7.33
N GLY A 137 13.31 -11.48 7.96
CA GLY A 137 14.73 -11.62 7.67
C GLY A 137 15.30 -10.66 6.61
N ILE A 138 14.46 -9.93 5.87
CA ILE A 138 14.95 -8.88 4.94
C ILE A 138 15.13 -7.56 5.67
N SER A 139 16.36 -7.07 5.62
CA SER A 139 16.76 -5.77 6.14
C SER A 139 17.14 -4.82 5.00
N LEU A 140 16.52 -3.65 4.96
CA LEU A 140 16.77 -2.60 3.96
C LEU A 140 17.22 -1.27 4.58
N HIS A 141 17.29 -1.16 5.91
CA HIS A 141 17.65 0.07 6.63
C HIS A 141 19.06 0.64 6.36
N HIS A 142 19.91 -0.04 5.57
CA HIS A 142 21.18 0.53 5.09
C HIS A 142 21.11 1.08 3.66
N HIS A 143 20.01 0.82 2.94
CA HIS A 143 19.89 1.08 1.50
C HIS A 143 18.71 2.01 1.18
N CYS A 144 17.71 2.06 2.06
CA CYS A 144 16.44 2.76 1.83
C CYS A 144 15.90 3.31 3.15
N HIS A 145 15.48 4.58 3.13
CA HIS A 145 14.90 5.28 4.27
C HIS A 145 13.57 5.98 3.92
N ASP A 146 13.11 5.85 2.69
CA ASP A 146 11.88 6.46 2.23
C ASP A 146 10.90 5.34 1.82
N ALA A 147 9.73 5.28 2.47
CA ALA A 147 8.65 4.35 2.11
C ALA A 147 7.37 5.09 1.76
N VAL A 148 6.68 4.60 0.72
CA VAL A 148 5.38 5.11 0.26
C VAL A 148 4.36 3.97 0.28
N TYR A 149 3.29 4.14 1.04
CA TYR A 149 2.15 3.22 1.07
C TYR A 149 1.07 3.73 0.11
N ILE A 150 0.80 2.95 -0.94
CA ILE A 150 -0.28 3.20 -1.89
C ILE A 150 -1.64 2.83 -1.28
N ASP A 151 -1.65 1.74 -0.53
CA ASP A 151 -2.80 1.21 0.18
C ASP A 151 -2.33 0.53 1.47
N ARG A 152 -3.27 0.37 2.40
CA ARG A 152 -3.11 -0.39 3.64
C ARG A 152 -4.38 -1.20 3.88
N ASP A 153 -4.23 -2.28 4.63
CA ASP A 153 -5.34 -3.06 5.17
C ASP A 153 -5.47 -2.81 6.68
N PHE A 154 -6.36 -3.56 7.34
CA PHE A 154 -6.63 -3.41 8.77
C PHE A 154 -5.62 -4.14 9.67
N ALA A 155 -4.60 -4.80 9.11
CA ALA A 155 -3.67 -5.63 9.86
C ALA A 155 -2.51 -4.80 10.44
N ALA A 156 -2.68 -4.31 11.67
CA ALA A 156 -1.68 -3.48 12.36
C ALA A 156 -0.31 -4.15 12.51
N GLY A 157 -0.27 -5.47 12.81
CA GLY A 157 0.98 -6.22 12.89
C GLY A 157 1.75 -6.24 11.56
N ARG A 158 1.03 -6.43 10.44
CA ARG A 158 1.62 -6.39 9.09
C ARG A 158 2.16 -5.01 8.75
N PHE A 159 1.45 -3.95 9.15
CA PHE A 159 1.92 -2.58 9.00
C PHE A 159 3.22 -2.35 9.80
N LEU A 160 3.27 -2.71 11.08
CA LEU A 160 4.48 -2.57 11.90
C LEU A 160 5.68 -3.35 11.32
N GLN A 161 5.47 -4.60 10.92
CA GLN A 161 6.51 -5.42 10.30
C GLN A 161 7.06 -4.80 9.01
N SER A 162 6.21 -4.11 8.24
CA SER A 162 6.64 -3.42 7.02
C SER A 162 7.51 -2.19 7.31
N LEU A 163 7.24 -1.46 8.41
CA LEU A 163 8.08 -0.34 8.86
C LEU A 163 9.48 -0.82 9.27
N ASP A 164 9.55 -1.97 9.97
CA ASP A 164 10.81 -2.56 10.43
C ASP A 164 11.79 -2.89 9.29
N ARG A 165 11.34 -2.92 8.03
CA ARG A 165 12.23 -3.17 6.88
C ARG A 165 13.25 -2.04 6.69
N ILE A 166 12.85 -0.80 6.96
CA ILE A 166 13.69 0.40 6.75
C ILE A 166 13.95 1.18 8.03
N HIS A 167 13.18 0.93 9.08
CA HIS A 167 13.31 1.57 10.38
C HIS A 167 13.73 0.53 11.43
N ARG A 168 15.02 0.50 11.82
CA ARG A 168 15.52 -0.43 12.85
C ARG A 168 16.22 0.32 13.97
N LEU A 169 16.09 -0.20 15.19
CA LEU A 169 16.86 0.22 16.36
C LEU A 169 18.37 0.12 16.05
N GLY A 170 19.11 1.21 16.28
CA GLY A 170 20.56 1.30 16.03
C GLY A 170 20.98 2.10 14.79
N LEU A 171 20.04 2.72 14.07
CA LEU A 171 20.38 3.75 13.09
C LEU A 171 21.06 4.95 13.78
N ALA A 172 21.99 5.58 13.08
CA ALA A 172 22.63 6.80 13.57
C ALA A 172 21.58 7.92 13.73
N ALA A 173 21.79 8.82 14.69
CA ALA A 173 20.79 9.83 15.07
C ALA A 173 20.44 10.83 13.95
N ASP A 174 21.27 10.91 12.91
CA ASP A 174 21.10 11.74 11.71
C ASP A 174 20.35 11.04 10.58
N VAL A 175 20.06 9.74 10.71
CA VAL A 175 19.32 8.97 9.71
C VAL A 175 17.82 9.20 9.87
N GLU A 176 17.27 10.04 9.01
CA GLU A 176 15.83 10.30 8.98
C GLU A 176 15.11 9.29 8.06
N THR A 177 14.23 8.49 8.64
CA THR A 177 13.33 7.60 7.90
C THR A 177 11.99 8.29 7.66
N ARG A 178 11.56 8.37 6.41
CA ARG A 178 10.30 9.00 5.99
C ARG A 178 9.30 7.95 5.56
N ILE A 179 8.16 7.96 6.22
CA ILE A 179 7.03 7.07 5.95
C ILE A 179 5.88 7.92 5.44
N THR A 180 5.57 7.80 4.15
CA THR A 180 4.45 8.48 3.51
C THR A 180 3.33 7.48 3.28
N VAL A 181 2.13 7.78 3.77
CA VAL A 181 0.93 7.00 3.49
C VAL A 181 -0.01 7.83 2.63
N LEU A 182 -0.34 7.34 1.44
CA LEU A 182 -1.28 8.00 0.55
C LEU A 182 -2.72 7.58 0.90
N SER A 183 -3.55 8.58 1.18
CA SER A 183 -4.97 8.41 1.54
C SER A 183 -5.83 9.23 0.58
N SER A 184 -6.89 8.62 0.05
CA SER A 184 -7.92 9.31 -0.71
C SER A 184 -9.00 9.80 0.24
N GLU A 185 -9.28 11.10 0.23
CA GLU A 185 -10.33 11.74 1.05
C GLU A 185 -11.71 11.19 0.71
N GLU A 186 -12.60 11.16 1.70
CA GLU A 186 -13.98 10.68 1.57
C GLU A 186 -14.09 9.22 1.08
N THR A 187 -13.06 8.41 1.35
CA THR A 187 -13.03 6.99 0.99
C THR A 187 -12.82 6.09 2.21
N ILE A 188 -12.83 4.77 1.97
CA ILE A 188 -12.53 3.77 2.99
C ILE A 188 -11.13 3.93 3.61
N ASP A 189 -10.20 4.63 2.96
CA ASP A 189 -8.85 4.87 3.49
C ASP A 189 -8.89 5.57 4.85
N GLU A 190 -9.85 6.47 5.08
CA GLU A 190 -10.02 7.16 6.36
C GLU A 190 -10.41 6.20 7.48
N VAL A 191 -11.32 5.26 7.15
CA VAL A 191 -11.75 4.21 8.09
C VAL A 191 -10.58 3.28 8.40
N VAL A 192 -9.84 2.82 7.39
CA VAL A 192 -8.63 2.01 7.58
C VAL A 192 -7.63 2.74 8.47
N THR A 193 -7.39 4.02 8.19
CA THR A 193 -6.45 4.86 8.94
C THR A 193 -6.85 4.98 10.41
N GLN A 194 -8.11 5.29 10.68
CA GLN A 194 -8.61 5.41 12.05
C GLN A 194 -8.47 4.07 12.80
N ARG A 195 -8.91 2.97 12.18
CA ARG A 195 -8.90 1.65 12.80
C ARG A 195 -7.48 1.12 13.03
N LEU A 196 -6.55 1.36 12.10
CA LEU A 196 -5.14 1.06 12.32
C LEU A 196 -4.58 1.86 13.49
N ASN A 197 -4.86 3.16 13.57
CA ASN A 197 -4.39 4.00 14.69
C ASN A 197 -4.93 3.50 16.04
N ASP A 198 -6.21 3.12 16.11
CA ASP A 198 -6.80 2.54 17.33
C ASP A 198 -6.07 1.25 17.75
N LYS A 199 -5.81 0.36 16.79
CA LYS A 199 -5.09 -0.90 17.04
C LYS A 199 -3.66 -0.65 17.50
N LEU A 200 -2.94 0.27 16.86
CA LEU A 200 -1.58 0.63 17.24
C LEU A 200 -1.51 1.26 18.64
N GLN A 201 -2.45 2.15 18.97
CA GLN A 201 -2.53 2.73 20.32
C GLN A 201 -2.82 1.67 21.39
N PHE A 202 -3.71 0.72 21.10
CA PHE A 202 -4.00 -0.38 21.99
C PHE A 202 -2.77 -1.26 22.23
N MET A 203 -2.07 -1.64 21.15
CA MET A 203 -0.81 -2.40 21.24
C MET A 203 0.25 -1.65 22.04
N GLY A 204 0.41 -0.34 21.83
CA GLY A 204 1.34 0.49 22.60
C GLY A 204 1.04 0.49 24.09
N ARG A 205 -0.24 0.66 24.47
CA ARG A 205 -0.67 0.61 25.88
C ARG A 205 -0.41 -0.75 26.53
N ILE A 206 -0.60 -1.84 25.79
CA ILE A 206 -0.30 -3.20 26.28
C ILE A 206 1.20 -3.35 26.56
N LEU A 207 2.06 -2.90 25.64
CA LEU A 207 3.51 -3.01 25.81
C LEU A 207 4.06 -2.14 26.97
N ASP A 208 3.40 -1.02 27.25
CA ASP A 208 3.74 -0.12 28.36
C ASP A 208 3.21 -0.61 29.73
N ASP A 209 2.33 -1.63 29.75
CA ASP A 209 1.79 -2.19 31.00
C ASP A 209 2.84 -3.09 31.68
N PRO A 210 3.30 -2.75 32.91
CA PRO A 210 4.29 -3.54 33.64
C PRO A 210 3.87 -5.00 33.88
N ALA A 211 2.56 -5.29 33.92
CA ALA A 211 2.03 -6.63 34.14
C ALA A 211 2.01 -7.50 32.86
N VAL A 212 2.20 -6.90 31.68
CA VAL A 212 2.06 -7.58 30.38
C VAL A 212 3.41 -7.83 29.68
N ARG A 213 4.52 -7.67 30.41
CA ARG A 213 5.86 -8.06 29.94
C ARG A 213 6.10 -9.57 29.76
N GLU A 214 5.07 -10.42 29.92
CA GLU A 214 5.12 -11.87 29.67
C GLU A 214 4.07 -12.39 28.68
N LEU A 215 3.58 -11.57 27.75
CA LEU A 215 2.73 -12.06 26.65
C LEU A 215 3.25 -11.58 25.28
N ALA A 216 4.44 -12.05 24.93
CA ALA A 216 4.89 -12.08 23.54
C ALA A 216 4.30 -13.33 22.88
N ASP A 217 3.02 -13.27 22.50
CA ASP A 217 2.39 -14.10 21.46
C ASP A 217 1.01 -13.53 21.13
N LEU A 218 0.99 -12.35 20.51
CA LEU A 218 -0.20 -11.81 19.82
C LEU A 218 -0.26 -12.31 18.36
N GLN A 219 0.15 -13.56 18.10
CA GLN A 219 0.14 -14.11 16.74
C GLN A 219 -1.22 -14.68 16.30
N ASP A 220 -2.18 -14.87 17.21
CA ASP A 220 -3.49 -15.40 16.85
C ASP A 220 -4.63 -14.55 17.48
N GLU A 221 -4.84 -13.34 16.96
CA GLU A 221 -6.21 -12.81 16.95
C GLU A 221 -6.95 -13.54 15.82
N ASP A 222 -8.11 -14.13 16.13
CA ASP A 222 -9.06 -14.74 15.18
C ASP A 222 -9.47 -13.72 14.10
N SER A 223 -8.56 -13.53 13.15
CA SER A 223 -8.70 -12.56 12.08
C SER A 223 -9.65 -13.15 11.06
N ILE A 224 -10.82 -12.52 10.92
CA ILE A 224 -11.59 -12.66 9.70
C ILE A 224 -10.65 -12.15 8.61
N GLY A 225 -10.31 -13.01 7.64
CA GLY A 225 -9.21 -12.81 6.70
C GLY A 225 -8.99 -11.34 6.32
N GLU A 226 -7.72 -10.92 6.34
CA GLU A 226 -7.22 -9.52 6.25
C GLU A 226 -7.00 -8.77 7.58
N GLY A 227 -7.13 -9.42 8.74
CA GLY A 227 -6.86 -8.76 10.04
C GLY A 227 -8.03 -7.91 10.53
N LEU A 228 -9.25 -8.20 10.07
CA LEU A 228 -10.48 -7.49 10.40
C LEU A 228 -11.08 -7.99 11.71
N ASP A 229 -11.43 -7.07 12.61
CA ASP A 229 -12.16 -7.32 13.85
C ASP A 229 -13.63 -6.83 13.78
N ALA A 230 -14.44 -7.17 14.79
CA ALA A 230 -15.84 -6.78 14.83
C ALA A 230 -16.06 -5.25 14.85
N ARG A 231 -15.11 -4.49 15.41
CA ARG A 231 -15.16 -3.02 15.47
C ARG A 231 -14.84 -2.40 14.12
N ASP A 232 -13.95 -3.02 13.33
CA ASP A 232 -13.67 -2.63 11.94
C ASP A 232 -14.95 -2.74 11.09
N LEU A 233 -15.69 -3.84 11.24
CA LEU A 233 -16.97 -4.03 10.53
C LEU A 233 -18.02 -3.00 10.95
N GLN A 234 -18.08 -2.64 12.23
CA GLN A 234 -18.98 -1.60 12.71
C GLN A 234 -18.61 -0.22 12.13
N ALA A 235 -17.33 0.12 12.07
CA ALA A 235 -16.86 1.37 11.48
C ALA A 235 -17.17 1.43 9.98
N LEU A 236 -16.94 0.33 9.25
CA LEU A 236 -17.32 0.19 7.84
C LEU A 236 -18.83 0.40 7.64
N MET A 237 -19.66 -0.25 8.46
CA MET A 237 -21.11 -0.10 8.44
C MET A 237 -21.55 1.36 8.68
N GLY A 238 -20.86 2.07 9.57
CA GLY A 238 -21.08 3.50 9.80
C GLY A 238 -20.76 4.34 8.57
N HIS A 239 -19.58 4.12 7.98
CA HIS A 239 -19.15 4.80 6.76
C HIS A 239 -20.13 4.59 5.58
N LEU A 240 -20.56 3.35 5.36
CA LEU A 240 -21.51 3.01 4.29
C LEU A 240 -22.91 3.60 4.47
N ARG A 241 -23.34 3.82 5.71
CA ARG A 241 -24.63 4.46 6.01
C ARG A 241 -24.61 5.97 5.80
N GLY A 242 -23.43 6.53 5.53
CA GLY A 242 -23.17 7.97 5.56
C GLY A 242 -23.27 8.48 6.99
N ASN A 243 -22.47 9.49 7.35
CA ASN A 243 -22.70 10.28 8.55
C ASN A 243 -24.12 10.88 8.47
N SER A 244 -25.10 10.16 8.99
CA SER A 244 -26.42 10.71 9.26
C SER A 244 -26.30 11.48 10.57
N ALA A 245 -25.91 12.74 10.41
CA ALA A 245 -25.74 13.80 11.42
C ALA A 245 -24.52 13.69 12.35
#